data_AF-A0A6B8RH91-F1
#
_entry.id   AF-A0A6B8RH91-F1
#
_cell.length_a   1.000
_cell.length_b   1.000
_cell.length_c   1.000
_cell.angle_alpha   90.00
_cell.angle_beta   90.00
_cell.angle_gamma   90.00
#
_symmetry.space_group_name_H-M   'P 1'
#
loop_
_entity.id
_entity.type
_entity.pdbx_description
1 polymer ?
#
loop_
_entity_poly.entity_id
_entity_poly.type
_entity_poly.pdbx_seq_one_letter_code
_entity_poly.pdbx_strand_id
1 'polypeptide(L)'
;MEKHRMYWRLIELILDVASSNLLGVLETTINETYLSGLYANIKIGDTGGFFIVGSDGRVISDADRSKLYQNINSEPYFKKIINIESFRGVVTIDG
;
A
#
# COMPACT_ATOMS: atom_id res chain seq x y z
N MET A 1 19.58 -16.30 4.64
CA MET A 1 18.27 -15.92 4.04
C MET A 1 18.03 -14.45 4.35
N GLU A 2 18.10 -13.61 3.34
CA GLU A 2 17.93 -12.17 3.46
C GLU A 2 16.45 -11.83 3.68
N LYS A 3 16.14 -11.22 4.83
CA LYS A 3 14.77 -10.89 5.25
C LYS A 3 14.30 -9.71 4.39
N HIS A 4 13.61 -9.99 3.30
CA HIS A 4 13.07 -8.95 2.42
C HIS A 4 12.11 -8.07 3.23
N ARG A 5 12.51 -6.81 3.46
CA ARG A 5 11.68 -5.81 4.14
C ARG A 5 10.86 -5.11 3.07
N MET A 6 9.54 -5.20 3.20
CA MET A 6 8.61 -4.62 2.24
C MET A 6 8.26 -3.19 2.67
N TYR A 7 8.34 -2.27 1.72
CA TYR A 7 8.02 -0.87 1.91
C TYR A 7 7.02 -0.43 0.85
N TRP A 8 5.99 0.27 1.28
CA TRP A 8 5.14 1.06 0.41
C TRP A 8 5.83 2.38 0.17
N ARG A 9 5.90 2.81 -1.08
CA ARG A 9 6.62 4.01 -1.47
C ARG A 9 5.69 4.93 -2.24
N LEU A 10 5.54 6.15 -1.75
CA LEU A 10 4.90 7.24 -2.46
C LEU A 10 6.00 8.19 -2.94
N ILE A 11 5.98 8.50 -4.23
CA ILE A 11 6.90 9.44 -4.85
C ILE A 11 6.05 10.50 -5.53
N GLU A 12 6.22 11.75 -5.12
CA GLU A 12 5.54 12.90 -5.72
C GLU A 12 6.56 13.94 -6.19
N LEU A 13 6.26 14.57 -7.32
CA LEU A 13 7.06 15.67 -7.83
C LEU A 13 6.67 16.96 -7.10
N ILE A 14 7.67 17.72 -6.65
CA ILE A 14 7.46 19.05 -6.11
C ILE A 14 7.65 20.02 -7.28
N LEU A 15 6.58 20.69 -7.67
CA LEU A 15 6.58 21.67 -8.76
C LEU A 15 6.33 23.06 -8.20
N ASP A 16 7.01 24.06 -8.74
CA ASP A 16 6.60 25.45 -8.57
C ASP A 16 5.26 25.65 -9.26
N VAL A 17 4.24 26.10 -8.53
CA VAL A 17 2.85 26.14 -9.04
C VAL A 17 2.71 27.13 -10.21
N ALA A 18 3.43 28.26 -10.15
CA ALA A 18 3.30 29.31 -11.17
C ALA A 18 4.03 28.96 -12.47
N SER A 19 5.21 28.35 -12.38
CA SER A 19 6.08 28.07 -13.53
C SER A 19 6.06 26.61 -13.99
N SER A 20 5.47 25.70 -13.20
CA SER A 20 5.57 24.24 -13.37
C SER A 20 7.02 23.72 -13.38
N ASN A 21 7.97 24.51 -12.88
CA ASN A 21 9.36 24.10 -12.76
C ASN A 21 9.49 23.01 -11.69
N LEU A 22 10.22 21.93 -12.01
CA LEU A 22 10.54 20.89 -11.05
C LEU A 22 11.49 21.42 -9.99
N LEU A 23 11.04 21.44 -8.73
CA LEU A 23 11.83 21.85 -7.57
C LEU A 23 12.48 20.66 -6.87
N GLY A 24 11.89 19.47 -6.99
CA GLY A 24 12.44 18.26 -6.38
C GLY A 24 11.44 17.11 -6.32
N VAL A 25 11.72 16.16 -5.43
CA VAL A 25 10.91 14.95 -5.24
C VAL A 25 10.67 14.76 -3.75
N LEU A 26 9.41 14.47 -3.38
CA LEU A 26 9.05 13.99 -2.06
C LEU A 26 8.91 12.46 -2.12
N GLU A 27 9.78 11.75 -1.40
CA GLU A 27 9.67 10.30 -1.21
C GLU A 27 9.20 10.02 0.22
N THR A 28 8.08 9.30 0.35
CA THR A 28 7.61 8.77 1.63
C THR A 28 7.62 7.25 1.57
N THR A 29 8.25 6.62 2.57
CA THR A 29 8.28 5.17 2.70
C THR A 29 7.55 4.73 3.95
N ILE A 30 6.64 3.77 3.80
CA ILE A 30 5.91 3.15 4.91
C ILE A 30 6.34 1.69 4.99
N ASN A 31 6.83 1.26 6.14
CA ASN A 31 7.15 -0.13 6.38
C ASN A 31 5.86 -0.96 6.40
N GLU A 32 5.80 -2.01 5.59
CA GLU A 32 4.65 -2.92 5.55
C GLU A 32 4.31 -3.45 6.95
N THR A 33 5.32 -3.72 7.79
CA THR A 33 5.09 -4.25 9.15
C THR A 33 4.38 -3.25 10.06
N TYR A 34 4.58 -1.96 9.83
CA TYR A 34 3.79 -0.93 10.50
C TYR A 34 2.34 -0.96 9.99
N LEU A 35 2.16 -1.03 8.66
CA LEU A 35 0.85 -1.07 8.03
C LEU A 35 0.02 -2.28 8.45
N SER A 36 0.58 -3.49 8.40
CA SER A 36 -0.09 -4.71 8.87
C SER A 36 -0.39 -4.69 10.35
N GLY A 37 0.46 -4.05 11.16
CA GLY A 37 0.19 -3.79 12.57
C GLY A 37 -1.07 -2.95 12.83
N LEU A 38 -1.42 -2.02 11.93
CA LEU A 38 -2.60 -1.15 12.09
C LEU A 38 -3.92 -1.94 12.03
N TYR A 39 -3.97 -3.01 11.24
CA TYR A 39 -5.19 -3.82 11.08
C TYR A 39 -5.10 -5.23 11.67
N ALA A 40 -3.95 -5.64 12.21
CA ALA A 40 -3.73 -7.00 12.73
C ALA A 40 -4.74 -7.44 13.80
N ASN A 41 -5.23 -6.48 14.60
CA ASN A 41 -6.19 -6.76 15.68
C ASN A 41 -7.65 -6.66 15.24
N ILE A 42 -7.91 -6.27 13.99
CA ILE A 42 -9.28 -6.15 13.47
C ILE A 42 -9.72 -7.53 12.99
N LYS A 43 -10.67 -8.13 13.72
CA LYS A 43 -11.28 -9.43 13.39
C LYS A 43 -12.66 -9.23 12.79
N ILE A 44 -12.97 -10.00 11.73
CA ILE A 44 -14.31 -10.09 11.16
C ILE A 44 -14.91 -11.44 11.60
N GLY A 45 -15.82 -11.40 12.57
CA GLY A 45 -16.34 -12.61 13.20
C GLY A 45 -15.24 -13.46 13.84
N ASP A 46 -15.40 -14.78 13.81
CA ASP A 46 -14.48 -15.70 14.48
C ASP A 46 -13.29 -16.14 13.61
N THR A 47 -13.33 -15.91 12.29
CA THR A 47 -12.37 -16.51 11.34
C THR A 47 -11.79 -15.56 10.31
N GLY A 48 -12.35 -14.36 10.15
CA GLY A 48 -11.93 -13.41 9.12
C GLY A 48 -10.91 -12.38 9.60
N GLY A 49 -10.00 -12.00 8.71
CA GLY A 49 -9.04 -10.92 8.92
C GLY A 49 -8.89 -10.05 7.68
N PHE A 50 -8.24 -8.90 7.85
CA PHE A 50 -7.94 -7.98 6.75
C PHE A 50 -6.54 -8.25 6.19
N PHE A 51 -6.41 -8.06 4.88
CA PHE A 51 -5.15 -8.07 4.16
C PHE A 51 -5.28 -7.15 2.94
N ILE A 52 -4.15 -6.75 2.36
CA ILE A 52 -4.09 -5.87 1.20
C ILE A 52 -3.51 -6.64 0.02
N VAL A 53 -4.14 -6.49 -1.12
CA VAL A 53 -3.79 -7.19 -2.37
C VAL A 53 -3.39 -6.17 -3.41
N GLY A 54 -2.32 -6.45 -4.13
CA GLY A 54 -1.90 -5.70 -5.30
C GLY A 54 -2.89 -5.86 -6.45
N SER A 55 -2.79 -4.98 -7.44
CA SER A 55 -3.63 -5.06 -8.65
C SER A 55 -3.42 -6.36 -9.45
N ASP A 56 -2.29 -7.03 -9.26
CA ASP A 56 -1.96 -8.32 -9.86
C ASP A 56 -2.51 -9.52 -9.07
N GLY A 57 -3.26 -9.29 -7.99
CA GLY A 57 -3.85 -10.32 -7.15
C GLY A 57 -2.89 -10.97 -6.16
N ARG A 58 -1.69 -10.41 -5.97
CA ARG A 58 -0.75 -10.88 -4.94
C ARG A 58 -1.00 -10.18 -3.61
N VAL A 59 -0.90 -10.92 -2.51
CA VAL A 59 -0.93 -10.36 -1.16
C VAL A 59 0.32 -9.51 -0.91
N ILE A 60 0.14 -8.22 -0.61
CA ILE A 60 1.22 -7.25 -0.40
C ILE A 60 1.25 -6.69 1.03
N SER A 61 0.27 -7.03 1.86
CA SER A 61 0.26 -6.73 3.29
C SER A 61 -0.66 -7.75 3.98
N ASP A 62 -0.17 -8.45 5.00
CA ASP A 62 -0.94 -9.40 5.81
C ASP A 62 -0.34 -9.45 7.22
N ALA A 63 -1.16 -9.62 8.25
CA ALA A 63 -0.69 -9.82 9.62
C ALA A 63 0.08 -11.16 9.75
N ASP A 64 -0.33 -12.18 8.98
CA ASP A 64 0.40 -13.43 8.80
C ASP A 64 1.38 -13.31 7.62
N ARG A 65 2.65 -13.08 7.94
CA ARG A 65 3.72 -12.90 6.95
C ARG A 65 3.94 -14.10 6.04
N SER A 66 3.49 -15.29 6.41
CA SER A 66 3.60 -16.48 5.55
C SER A 66 2.71 -16.38 4.30
N LYS A 67 1.73 -15.47 4.32
CA LYS A 67 0.80 -15.23 3.23
C LYS A 67 1.26 -14.16 2.23
N LEU A 68 2.32 -13.42 2.54
CA LEU A 68 2.86 -12.41 1.64
C LEU A 68 3.29 -13.03 0.30
N TYR A 69 3.04 -12.30 -0.79
CA TYR A 69 3.31 -12.66 -2.18
C TYR A 69 2.52 -13.85 -2.74
N GLN A 70 1.64 -14.48 -1.95
CA GLN A 70 0.72 -15.48 -2.48
C GLN A 70 -0.23 -14.84 -3.48
N ASN A 71 -0.42 -15.50 -4.62
CA ASN A 71 -1.37 -15.09 -5.64
C ASN A 71 -2.73 -15.70 -5.30
N ILE A 72 -3.74 -14.86 -5.12
CA ILE A 72 -5.09 -15.28 -4.71
C ILE A 72 -6.14 -15.01 -5.79
N ASN A 73 -5.73 -14.74 -7.04
CA ASN A 73 -6.68 -14.50 -8.14
C ASN A 73 -7.66 -15.66 -8.37
N SER A 74 -7.25 -16.89 -8.04
CA SER A 74 -8.07 -18.10 -8.16
C SER A 74 -8.95 -18.38 -6.93
N GLU A 75 -8.81 -17.60 -5.87
CA GLU A 75 -9.48 -17.88 -4.60
C GLU A 75 -10.94 -17.40 -4.63
N PRO A 76 -11.92 -18.24 -4.21
CA PRO A 76 -13.35 -17.87 -4.28
C PRO A 76 -13.72 -16.65 -3.45
N TYR A 77 -12.96 -16.38 -2.38
CA TYR A 77 -13.15 -15.23 -1.50
C TYR A 77 -12.49 -13.96 -2.04
N PHE A 78 -11.66 -14.06 -3.08
CA PHE A 78 -11.04 -12.89 -3.69
C PHE A 78 -12.04 -12.17 -4.60
N LYS A 79 -12.56 -11.05 -4.10
CA LYS A 79 -13.33 -10.10 -4.89
C LYS A 79 -12.63 -8.75 -4.80
N LYS A 80 -12.27 -8.15 -5.93
CA LYS A 80 -11.71 -6.80 -5.96
C LYS A 80 -12.81 -5.81 -5.56
N ILE A 81 -12.76 -5.30 -4.33
CA ILE A 81 -13.77 -4.36 -3.79
C ILE A 81 -13.42 -2.91 -4.15
N ILE A 82 -12.13 -2.62 -4.36
CA ILE A 82 -11.62 -1.27 -4.61
C ILE A 82 -10.81 -1.25 -5.91
N ASN A 83 -11.25 -0.42 -6.87
CA ASN A 83 -10.48 -0.10 -8.07
C ASN A 83 -9.95 1.34 -7.93
N ILE A 84 -8.84 1.52 -7.19
CA ILE A 84 -8.14 2.81 -7.14
C ILE A 84 -7.27 2.89 -8.40
N GLU A 85 -7.69 3.71 -9.36
CA GLU A 85 -6.91 3.94 -10.60
C GLU A 85 -5.73 4.89 -10.38
N SER A 86 -5.78 5.72 -9.34
CA SER A 86 -4.62 6.48 -8.83
C SER A 86 -4.99 7.16 -7.51
N PHE A 87 -4.09 7.10 -6.52
CA PHE A 87 -4.14 8.02 -5.39
C PHE A 87 -3.39 9.28 -5.81
N ARG A 88 -4.11 10.39 -6.04
CA ARG A 88 -3.49 11.70 -6.26
C ARG A 88 -3.47 12.45 -4.94
N GLY A 89 -2.34 12.42 -4.24
CA GLY A 89 -2.10 13.32 -3.10
C GLY A 89 -1.67 14.68 -3.63
N VAL A 90 -2.47 15.72 -3.43
CA VAL A 90 -2.02 17.09 -3.68
C VAL A 90 -1.33 17.59 -2.42
N VAL A 91 -0.01 17.77 -2.48
CA VAL A 91 0.75 18.47 -1.44
C VAL A 91 0.93 19.90 -1.90
N THR A 92 0.17 20.82 -1.32
CA THR A 92 0.38 22.27 -1.49
C THR A 92 1.30 22.75 -0.38
N ILE A 93 2.42 23.38 -0.74
CA ILE A 93 3.26 24.13 0.19
C ILE A 93 3.06 25.61 -0.16
N ASP A 94 2.27 26.31 0.64
CA ASP A 94 2.18 27.77 0.55
C ASP A 94 3.39 28.36 1.27
N GLY A 95 4.11 29.24 0.57
CA GLY A 95 5.32 29.93 1.05
C GLY A 95 5.03 31.21 1.84
#